data_AF-A0A453SR76-F1
#
_entry.id   AF-A0A453SR76-F1
#
_cell.length_a   1.000
_cell.length_b   1.000
_cell.length_c   1.000
_cell.angle_alpha   90.00
_cell.angle_beta   90.00
_cell.angle_gamma   90.00
#
_symmetry.space_group_name_H-M   'P 1'
#
loop_
_entity.id
_entity.type
_entity.pdbx_description
1 polymer ?
#
loop_
_entity_poly.entity_id
_entity_poly.type
_entity_poly.pdbx_seq_one_letter_code
_entity_poly.pdbx_strand_id
1 'polypeptide(L)' 'EDSTHKACCGAGGKYNYDVRRACGVEGAAVCADPSAYVSWDGIHMTQAAYKAMSRLIYHGGYLQPQILSFPENNGQT' A
#
# COMPACT_ATOMS: atom_id res chain seq x y z
N GLU A 1 -15.75 1.70 8.31
CA GLU A 1 -14.82 2.77 7.88
C GLU A 1 -14.00 2.23 6.71
N ASP A 2 -14.20 2.74 5.50
CA ASP A 2 -13.56 2.18 4.28
C ASP A 2 -12.06 2.53 4.24
N SER A 3 -11.21 1.55 4.59
CA SER A 3 -9.74 1.70 4.67
C SER A 3 -9.08 1.93 3.31
N THR A 4 -9.78 1.61 2.22
CA THR A 4 -9.26 1.75 0.84
C THR A 4 -8.91 3.20 0.50
N HIS A 5 -9.71 4.14 1.01
CA HIS A 5 -9.60 5.56 0.70
C HIS A 5 -8.92 6.39 1.81
N LYS A 6 -8.49 5.76 2.91
CA LYS A 6 -7.87 6.48 4.05
C LYS A 6 -6.41 6.07 4.18
N ALA A 7 -5.56 6.98 4.65
CA ALA A 7 -4.21 6.68 5.09
C ALA A 7 -4.23 6.03 6.48
N CYS A 8 -3.33 5.07 6.72
CA CYS A 8 -3.16 4.47 8.05
C CYS A 8 -2.58 5.47 9.06
N CYS A 9 -1.53 6.19 8.68
CA CYS A 9 -0.89 7.24 9.45
C CYS A 9 -1.36 8.62 8.97
N GLY A 10 -1.91 9.42 9.87
CA GLY A 10 -2.39 10.75 9.52
C GLY A 10 -2.96 11.52 10.69
N ALA A 11 -3.40 12.74 10.43
CA ALA A 11 -3.85 13.69 11.45
C ALA A 11 -5.34 14.05 11.31
N GLY A 12 -6.15 13.13 10.79
CA GLY A 12 -7.57 13.35 10.48
C GLY A 12 -7.80 14.00 9.10
N GLY A 13 -8.95 14.66 8.93
CA GLY A 13 -9.33 15.26 7.64
C GLY A 13 -9.84 14.26 6.60
N LYS A 14 -10.08 14.74 5.37
CA LYS A 14 -10.51 13.89 4.25
C LYS A 14 -9.37 12.91 3.92
N TYR A 15 -9.71 11.62 3.83
CA TYR A 15 -8.74 10.52 3.61
C TYR A 15 -7.72 10.30 4.73
N ASN A 16 -7.94 10.89 5.93
CA ASN A 16 -6.95 10.88 7.01
C ASN A 16 -5.59 11.48 6.59
N TYR A 17 -5.61 12.57 5.81
CA TYR A 17 -4.41 13.24 5.32
C TYR A 17 -4.41 14.73 5.64
N ASP A 18 -3.26 15.23 6.11
CA ASP A 18 -3.00 16.65 6.34
C ASP A 18 -1.53 16.96 5.98
N VAL A 19 -1.31 17.75 4.93
CA VAL A 19 0.04 18.11 4.44
C VAL A 19 0.87 18.86 5.47
N ARG A 20 0.24 19.57 6.43
CA ARG A 20 0.94 20.30 7.49
C ARG A 20 1.29 19.42 8.68
N ARG A 21 0.64 18.26 8.80
CA ARG A 21 0.79 17.29 9.90
C ARG A 21 1.01 15.90 9.30
N ALA A 22 2.08 15.79 8.52
CA ALA A 22 2.49 14.54 7.89
C ALA A 22 2.84 13.46 8.93
N CYS A 23 2.90 12.20 8.50
CA CYS A 23 3.31 11.12 9.39
C CYS A 23 4.70 11.38 9.99
N GLY A 24 4.84 11.25 11.31
CA GLY A 24 6.04 11.60 12.06
C GLY A 24 6.08 13.04 12.60
N VAL A 25 5.15 13.91 12.18
CA VAL A 25 4.92 15.22 12.80
C VAL A 25 3.97 15.07 13.98
N GLU A 26 4.14 15.92 15.01
CA GLU A 26 3.25 15.94 16.17
C GLU A 26 1.77 16.08 15.76
N GLY A 27 0.91 15.27 16.38
CA GLY A 27 -0.52 15.21 16.08
C GLY A 27 -0.92 14.25 14.97
N ALA A 28 0.02 13.58 14.31
CA ALA A 28 -0.27 12.42 13.48
C ALA A 28 -0.39 11.14 14.34
N ALA A 29 -1.34 10.28 14.00
CA ALA A 29 -1.56 8.99 14.65
C ALA A 29 -1.53 7.86 13.62
N VAL A 30 -1.05 6.69 14.04
CA VAL A 30 -0.98 5.47 13.23
C VAL A 30 -2.18 4.58 13.55
N CYS A 31 -2.79 3.99 12.51
CA CYS A 31 -3.87 3.01 12.64
C CYS A 31 -3.40 1.74 13.36
N ALA A 32 -4.35 0.96 13.91
CA ALA A 32 -4.02 -0.25 14.67
C ALA A 32 -3.44 -1.38 13.81
N ASP A 33 -3.89 -1.51 12.56
CA ASP A 33 -3.45 -2.53 11.62
C ASP A 33 -3.09 -1.92 10.26
N PRO A 34 -1.80 -1.61 10.02
CA PRO A 34 -1.34 -1.09 8.73
C PRO A 34 -1.56 -2.05 7.56
N SER A 35 -1.78 -3.35 7.79
CA SER A 35 -1.98 -4.31 6.71
C SER A 35 -3.37 -4.24 6.07
N ALA A 36 -4.34 -3.63 6.77
CA ALA A 36 -5.70 -3.43 6.29
C ALA A 36 -5.88 -2.19 5.39
N TYR A 37 -4.80 -1.41 5.15
CA TYR A 37 -4.83 -0.15 4.41
C TYR A 37 -3.97 -0.22 3.15
N VAL A 38 -4.41 0.47 2.10
CA VAL A 38 -3.59 0.66 0.88
C VAL A 38 -2.54 1.74 1.10
N SER A 39 -2.96 2.90 1.63
CA SER A 39 -2.09 4.05 1.86
C SER A 39 -1.53 4.07 3.28
N TRP A 40 -0.22 4.31 3.39
CA TRP A 40 0.46 4.55 4.64
C TRP A 40 0.19 5.97 5.14
N ASP A 41 0.54 7.01 4.39
CA ASP A 41 0.54 8.41 4.85
C ASP A 41 -0.18 9.39 3.90
N GLY A 42 -0.94 8.86 2.94
CA GLY A 42 -1.57 9.64 1.86
C GLY A 42 -0.69 9.83 0.62
N ILE A 43 0.59 9.43 0.66
CA ILE A 43 1.54 9.55 -0.45
C ILE A 43 2.15 8.18 -0.77
N HIS A 44 2.57 7.43 0.26
CA HIS A 44 3.19 6.12 0.16
C HIS A 44 2.18 5.00 0.43
N MET A 45 2.45 3.82 -0.12
CA MET A 45 1.69 2.60 0.17
C MET A 45 2.18 1.93 1.45
N THR A 46 1.30 1.15 2.09
CA THR A 46 1.70 0.26 3.18
C THR A 46 2.57 -0.88 2.67
N GLN A 47 3.31 -1.53 3.56
CA GLN A 47 4.10 -2.72 3.21
C GLN A 47 3.22 -3.84 2.62
N ALA A 48 2.00 -4.01 3.15
CA ALA A 48 1.05 -5.01 2.65
C ALA A 48 0.63 -4.71 1.20
N ALA A 49 0.34 -3.44 0.89
CA ALA A 49 0.02 -3.01 -0.46
C ALA A 49 1.21 -3.16 -1.43
N TYR A 50 2.43 -2.78 -1.01
CA TYR A 50 3.64 -3.03 -1.81
C TYR A 50 3.86 -4.53 -2.10
N LYS A 51 3.61 -5.40 -1.11
CA LYS A 51 3.72 -6.86 -1.27
C LYS A 51 2.66 -7.42 -2.23
N ALA A 52 1.45 -6.89 -2.21
CA ALA A 52 0.41 -7.26 -3.16
C ALA A 52 0.80 -6.81 -4.58
N MET A 53 1.21 -5.54 -4.74
CA MET A 53 1.66 -5.00 -6.02
C MET A 53 2.83 -5.79 -6.61
N SER A 54 3.84 -6.12 -5.79
CA SER A 54 4.99 -6.89 -6.28
C SER A 54 4.58 -8.27 -6.78
N ARG A 55 3.66 -8.96 -6.10
CA ARG A 55 3.13 -10.26 -6.57
C ARG A 55 2.38 -10.14 -7.90
N LEU A 56 1.59 -9.09 -8.09
CA LEU A 56 0.91 -8.85 -9.36
C LEU A 56 1.91 -8.57 -10.49
N ILE A 57 2.95 -7.78 -10.21
CA ILE A 57 4.04 -7.49 -11.15
C ILE A 57 4.84 -8.75 -11.50
N TYR A 58 5.26 -9.53 -10.50
CA TYR A 58 6.13 -10.68 -10.69
C TYR A 58 5.40 -11.92 -11.20
N HIS A 59 4.17 -12.16 -10.76
CA HIS A 59 3.48 -13.43 -11.00
C HIS A 59 2.11 -13.28 -11.67
N GLY A 60 1.54 -12.07 -11.68
CA GLY A 60 0.18 -11.85 -12.18
C GLY A 60 0.10 -11.41 -13.64
N GLY A 61 1.23 -11.18 -14.32
CA GLY A 61 1.23 -10.71 -15.71
C GLY A 61 0.71 -9.28 -15.87
N TYR A 62 0.87 -8.41 -14.87
CA TYR A 62 0.38 -7.02 -14.89
C TYR A 62 1.33 -6.01 -15.57
N LEU A 63 2.40 -6.48 -16.20
CA LEU A 63 3.35 -5.61 -16.91
C LEU A 63 3.00 -5.48 -18.39
N GLN A 64 3.01 -4.27 -18.94
CA GLN A 64 2.85 -4.06 -20.38
C GLN A 64 3.91 -3.07 -20.90
N PRO A 65 4.90 -3.53 -21.68
CA PRO A 65 5.14 -4.92 -22.10
C PRO A 65 5.58 -5.83 -20.95
N GLN A 66 5.44 -7.16 -21.11
CA GLN A 66 5.99 -8.13 -20.17
C GLN A 66 7.52 -8.11 -20.28
N ILE A 67 8.17 -7.39 -19.38
CA ILE A 67 9.64 -7.30 -19.33
C ILE A 67 10.27 -8.34 -18.40
N LEU A 68 9.45 -9.02 -17.60
CA LEU A 68 9.89 -10.09 -16.71
C LEU A 68 9.45 -11.43 -17.29
N SER A 69 10.37 -12.39 -17.34
CA SER A 69 10.08 -13.79 -17.63
C SER A 69 10.47 -14.63 -16.42
N PHE A 70 9.52 -15.38 -15.89
CA PHE A 70 9.78 -16.37 -14.85
C PHE A 70 9.60 -17.75 -15.47
N PRO A 71 10.55 -18.68 -15.31
CA PRO A 71 10.33 -20.05 -15.72
C PRO A 71 9.11 -20.59 -14.96
N GLU A 72 8.14 -21.15 -15.69
CA GLU A 72 6.99 -21.80 -15.09
C GLU A 72 7.49 -22.99 -14.27
N ASN A 73 7.44 -22.87 -12.94
CA ASN A 73 7.58 -24.04 -12.09
C ASN A 73 6.27 -24.82 -12.18
N ASN A 74 6.27 -25.89 -12.97
CA ASN A 74 5.18 -26.83 -13.12
C ASN A 74 4.75 -27.45 -11.78
N GLY A 75 3.89 -26.75 -11.04
CA GLY A 75 3.02 -27.37 -10.03
C GLY A 75 3.49 -27.37 -8.58
N GLN A 76 4.06 -26.27 -8.07
CA GLN A 76 4.20 -26.10 -6.62
C GLN A 76 3.67 -24.73 -6.17
N THR A 77 2.34 -24.69 -6.00
CA THR A 77 1.66 -23.85 -4.99
C THR A 77 1.51 -24.63 -3.71
#